data_AF-A0A1I5RGA8-F1
#
_entry.id   AF-A0A1I5RGA8-F1
#
_cell.length_a   1.000
_cell.length_b   1.000
_cell.length_c   1.000
_cell.angle_alpha   90.00
_cell.angle_beta   90.00
_cell.angle_gamma   90.00
#
_symmetry.space_group_name_H-M   'P 1'
#
loop_
_entity.id
_entity.type
_entity.pdbx_description
1 polymer ?
#
loop_
_entity_poly.entity_id
_entity_poly.type
_entity_poly.pdbx_seq_one_letter_code
_entity_poly.pdbx_strand_id
1 'polypeptide(L)' 'MKKFALGDVVNSDKGRRGVVRAAYRSKEGQQFYAVEKDGAMDYLEEERLTLAPRVELAA' A
#
# COMPACT_ATOMS: atom_id res chain seq x y z
N MET A 1 -14.09 -1.07 -5.56
CA MET A 1 -13.38 0.23 -5.54
C MET A 1 -11.97 -0.02 -5.01
N LYS A 2 -10.97 0.77 -5.39
CA LYS A 2 -9.62 0.65 -4.83
C LYS A 2 -9.64 1.18 -3.39
N LYS A 3 -9.14 0.41 -2.42
CA LYS A 3 -9.07 0.85 -1.01
C LYS A 3 -7.99 1.88 -0.73
N PHE A 4 -6.90 1.86 -1.51
CA PHE A 4 -5.75 2.74 -1.32
C PHE A 4 -5.50 3.59 -2.57
N ALA A 5 -5.03 4.82 -2.36
CA ALA A 5 -4.65 5.78 -3.38
C ALA A 5 -3.12 5.84 -3.56
N LEU A 6 -2.68 6.42 -4.67
CA LEU A 6 -1.25 6.71 -4.89
C LEU A 6 -0.77 7.72 -3.84
N GLY A 7 0.39 7.44 -3.23
CA GLY A 7 0.94 8.26 -2.15
C GLY A 7 0.44 7.86 -0.76
N ASP A 8 -0.56 6.97 -0.64
CA ASP A 8 -0.97 6.45 0.65
C ASP A 8 0.18 5.70 1.31
N VAL A 9 0.31 5.92 2.62
CA VAL A 9 1.25 5.19 3.45
C VAL A 9 0.50 4.00 4.05
N VAL A 10 0.98 2.79 3.78
CA VAL A 10 0.33 1.54 4.17
C VAL A 10 1.28 0.67 4.99
N ASN A 11 0.71 -0.13 5.89
CA ASN A 11 1.41 -1.24 6.52
C ASN A 11 1.06 -2.53 5.79
N SER A 12 2.08 -3.33 5.49
CA SER A 12 1.89 -4.72 5.07
C SER A 12 1.79 -5.66 6.27
N ASP A 13 1.18 -6.82 6.05
CA ASP A 13 1.14 -7.94 6.99
C ASP A 13 2.52 -8.38 7.53
N LYS A 14 3.60 -8.12 6.78
CA LYS A 14 5.00 -8.32 7.22
C LYS A 14 5.52 -7.24 8.18
N GLY A 15 4.65 -6.36 8.68
CA GLY A 15 5.00 -5.24 9.55
C GLY A 15 5.81 -4.14 8.85
N ARG A 16 5.91 -4.17 7.50
CA ARG A 16 6.66 -3.17 6.74
C ARG A 16 5.73 -2.03 6.32
N ARG A 17 6.12 -0.80 6.67
CA ARG A 17 5.49 0.45 6.23
C ARG A 17 6.09 0.92 4.90
N GLY A 18 5.25 1.31 3.95
CA GLY A 18 5.67 1.81 2.64
C GLY A 18 4.64 2.71 1.98
N VAL A 19 4.94 3.19 0.78
CA VAL A 19 4.12 4.14 0.01
C VAL A 19 3.56 3.48 -1.23
N VAL A 20 2.25 3.59 -1.47
CA VAL A 20 1.61 3.08 -2.68
C VAL A 20 2.05 3.89 -3.90
N ARG A 21 2.62 3.20 -4.90
CA ARG A 21 3.07 3.79 -6.17
C ARG A 21 2.30 3.33 -7.39
N ALA A 22 1.63 2.17 -7.32
CA ALA A 22 0.75 1.71 -8.38
C ALA A 22 -0.37 0.85 -7.83
N ALA A 23 -1.47 0.77 -8.57
CA ALA A 23 -2.60 -0.11 -8.29
C ALA A 23 -3.05 -0.79 -9.59
N TYR A 24 -2.99 -2.11 -9.62
CA TYR A 24 -3.28 -2.93 -10.80
C TYR A 24 -4.17 -4.11 -10.45
N ARG A 25 -4.81 -4.70 -11.46
CA ARG A 25 -5.75 -5.82 -11.29
C ARG A 25 -5.27 -7.02 -12.08
N SER A 26 -5.31 -8.21 -11.49
CA SER A 26 -5.00 -9.45 -12.19
C SER A 26 -6.08 -9.77 -13.23
N LYS A 27 -5.80 -10.72 -14.12
CA LYS A 27 -6.81 -11.22 -15.09
C LYS A 27 -8.03 -11.83 -14.39
N GLU A 28 -7.85 -12.38 -13.19
CA GLU A 28 -8.91 -12.97 -12.37
C GLU A 28 -9.68 -11.92 -11.54
N GLY A 29 -9.31 -10.64 -11.66
CA GLY A 29 -10.01 -9.54 -11.01
C GLY A 29 -9.47 -9.16 -9.63
N GLN A 30 -8.45 -9.84 -9.13
CA GLN A 30 -7.85 -9.54 -7.83
C GLN A 30 -7.03 -8.25 -7.85
N GLN A 31 -7.16 -7.44 -6.79
CA GLN A 31 -6.54 -6.11 -6.69
C GLN A 31 -5.19 -6.21 -5.98
N PHE A 32 -4.17 -5.61 -6.61
CA PHE A 32 -2.80 -5.53 -6.10
C PHE A 32 -2.30 -4.09 -6.08
N TYR A 33 -1.27 -3.87 -5.26
CA TYR A 33 -0.59 -2.59 -5.11
C TYR A 33 0.92 -2.80 -5.15
N ALA A 34 1.61 -1.86 -5.80
CA ALA A 34 3.06 -1.73 -5.72
C ALA A 34 3.40 -0.74 -4.60
N VAL A 35 4.13 -1.20 -3.59
CA VAL A 35 4.45 -0.46 -2.38
C VAL A 35 5.96 -0.24 -2.30
N GLU A 36 6.36 1.02 -2.26
CA GLU A 36 7.77 1.43 -2.11
C GLU A 36 8.16 1.46 -0.64
N LYS A 37 9.31 0.90 -0.32
CA LYS A 37 9.98 1.10 0.96
C LYS A 37 11.49 1.11 0.75
N ASP A 38 12.15 2.20 1.19
CA ASP A 38 13.62 2.33 1.17
C ASP A 38 14.23 2.01 -0.22
N GLY A 39 13.55 2.41 -1.30
CA GLY A 39 13.97 2.14 -2.68
C GLY A 39 13.64 0.74 -3.21
N ALA A 40 13.11 -0.17 -2.39
CA ALA A 40 12.61 -1.48 -2.81
C ALA A 40 11.11 -1.43 -3.13
N MET A 41 10.69 -2.25 -4.09
CA MET A 41 9.28 -2.41 -4.49
C MET A 41 8.75 -3.77 -4.06
N ASP A 42 7.71 -3.78 -3.23
CA ASP A 42 6.92 -4.96 -2.92
C ASP A 42 5.59 -4.93 -3.70
N TYR A 43 5.13 -6.09 -4.15
CA TYR A 43 3.88 -6.26 -4.88
C TYR A 43 2.93 -7.09 -4.02
N LEU A 44 1.87 -6.45 -3.52
CA LEU A 44 1.04 -7.02 -2.45
C LEU A 44 -0.45 -6.96 -2.82
N GLU A 45 -1.16 -7.99 -2.40
CA GLU A 45 -2.62 -8.07 -2.49
C GLU A 45 -3.27 -7.03 -1.56
N GLU A 46 -4.44 -6.52 -1.96
CA GLU A 46 -5.17 -5.50 -1.18
C GLU A 46 -5.44 -5.93 0.27
N GLU A 47 -5.73 -7.20 0.49
CA GLU A 47 -6.04 -7.75 1.83
C GLU A 47 -4.85 -7.79 2.78
N ARG A 48 -3.63 -7.72 2.25
CA ARG A 48 -2.40 -7.73 3.04
C ARG A 48 -1.96 -6.35 3.49
N LEU A 49 -2.73 -5.33 3.13
CA LEU A 49 -2.43 -3.92 3.39
C LEU A 49 -3.45 -3.31 4.34
N THR A 50 -2.96 -2.39 5.17
CA THR A 50 -3.78 -1.53 6.02
C THR A 50 -3.29 -0.10 5.90
N LEU A 51 -4.19 0.90 5.98
CA LEU A 51 -3.77 2.29 6.03
C LEU A 51 -2.94 2.53 7.29
N ALA A 52 -1.78 3.15 7.14
CA ALA A 52 -1.00 3.58 8.29
C ALA A 52 -1.71 4.78 8.95
N PRO A 53 -1.73 4.87 10.29
CA PRO A 53 -2.23 6.05 10.97
C PRO A 53 -1.46 7.28 10.48
N ARG A 54 -2.17 8.32 10.05
CA ARG A 54 -1.55 9.62 9.79
C ARG A 54 -1.17 10.18 11.17
N VAL A 55 0.11 10.24 11.47
CA VAL A 55 0.58 10.99 12.65
C VAL A 55 0.36 12.45 12.31
N GLU A 56 -0.68 13.05 12.87
CA GLU A 56 -0.81 14.51 12.88
C GLU A 56 0.31 15.04 13.77
N LEU A 57 1.38 15.58 13.18
CA LEU A 57 2.27 16.45 13.93
C LEU A 57 1.47 17.71 14.23
N ALA A 58 1.02 17.83 15.49
CA ALA A 58 0.55 19.10 16.01
C ALA A 58 1.70 20.11 15.91
N ALA A 59 1.44 21.21 15.20
CA ALA A 59 2.35 22.33 15.03
C ALA A 59 2.27 23.30 16.22
#